data_AF-A0A8T5GTV4-F1
#
_entry.id   AF-A0A8T5GTV4-F1
#
_cell.length_a   1.000
_cell.length_b   1.000
_cell.length_c   1.000
_cell.angle_alpha   90.00
_cell.angle_beta   90.00
_cell.angle_gamma   90.00
#
_symmetry.space_group_name_H-M   'P 1'
#
loop_
_entity.id
_entity.type
_entity.pdbx_description
1 polymer ?
#
loop_
_entity_poly.entity_id
_entity_poly.type
_entity_poly.pdbx_seq_one_letter_code
_entity_poly.pdbx_strand_id
1 'polypeptide(L)'
;MVLFNLDDERTWKGLLVLGLFLNIVVCFSSDLGLDTHVKMAVDADGGLPWGDLRPEVAGVSDSSDAGERTVLPMYSGSEASIKAFALVVFFALVGYVHRTIGERSAAILSLSPAFIFSVGRGYEEVYFALAFAVAFGLFTGLWSSNMRLLQNLIGGCMLMLIPYSKGMSGPSSVLLYGALLGAIGYAWHSLQER
;
A
#
# COMPACT_ATOMS: atom_id res chain seq x y z
N MET A 1 14.16 28.92 -23.14
CA MET A 1 12.77 28.80 -22.66
C MET A 1 12.76 27.70 -21.61
N VAL A 2 12.77 28.07 -20.33
CA VAL A 2 12.63 27.09 -19.25
C VAL A 2 11.14 26.79 -19.15
N LEU A 3 10.71 25.58 -19.56
CA LEU A 3 9.30 25.22 -19.66
C LEU A 3 8.60 25.18 -18.29
N PHE A 4 9.35 24.99 -17.20
CA PHE A 4 8.85 24.93 -15.84
C PHE A 4 9.78 25.69 -14.88
N ASN A 5 9.26 26.72 -14.22
CA ASN A 5 9.98 27.38 -13.13
C ASN A 5 9.82 26.54 -11.85
N LEU A 6 10.82 25.73 -11.52
CA LEU A 6 10.81 24.82 -10.36
C LEU A 6 10.95 25.55 -9.02
N ASP A 7 11.30 26.83 -9.04
CA ASP A 7 11.34 27.67 -7.84
C ASP A 7 9.97 28.25 -7.49
N ASP A 8 9.04 28.30 -8.46
CA ASP A 8 7.69 28.81 -8.28
C ASP A 8 6.76 27.73 -7.68
N GLU A 9 6.11 28.06 -6.56
CA GLU A 9 5.09 27.21 -5.93
C GLU A 9 3.90 26.92 -6.86
N ARG A 10 3.55 27.85 -7.75
CA ARG A 10 2.44 27.64 -8.69
C ARG A 10 2.70 26.46 -9.64
N THR A 11 3.96 26.26 -10.03
CA THR A 11 4.36 25.12 -10.85
C THR A 11 4.10 23.82 -10.10
N TRP A 12 4.47 23.74 -8.82
CA TRP A 12 4.28 22.54 -8.01
C TRP A 12 2.81 22.23 -7.74
N LYS A 13 1.98 23.25 -7.48
CA LYS A 13 0.51 23.10 -7.43
C LYS A 13 -0.05 22.54 -8.74
N GLY A 14 0.40 23.07 -9.88
CA GLY A 14 0.01 22.58 -11.20
C GLY A 14 0.41 21.12 -11.42
N LEU A 15 1.63 20.74 -11.03
CA LEU A 15 2.12 19.37 -11.11
C LEU A 15 1.35 18.40 -10.20
N LEU A 16 1.01 18.83 -8.98
CA LEU A 16 0.17 18.05 -8.07
C LEU A 16 -1.22 17.82 -8.65
N VAL A 17 -1.87 18.89 -9.16
CA VAL A 17 -3.18 18.77 -9.82
C VAL A 17 -3.10 17.84 -11.03
N LEU A 18 -2.05 17.95 -11.85
CA LEU A 18 -1.82 17.06 -12.98
C LEU A 18 -1.67 15.59 -12.53
N GLY A 19 -0.86 15.32 -11.51
CA GLY A 19 -0.67 13.96 -10.98
C GLY A 19 -1.97 13.35 -10.45
N LEU A 20 -2.75 14.13 -9.67
CA LEU A 20 -4.07 13.72 -9.22
C LEU A 20 -5.02 13.43 -10.38
N PHE A 21 -5.06 14.31 -11.38
CA PHE A 21 -5.88 14.14 -12.57
C PHE A 21 -5.51 12.89 -13.37
N LEU A 22 -4.22 12.62 -13.57
CA LEU A 22 -3.75 11.42 -14.27
C LEU A 22 -4.20 10.15 -13.56
N ASN A 23 -4.12 10.10 -12.23
CA ASN A 23 -4.59 8.95 -11.44
C ASN A 23 -6.11 8.74 -11.54
N ILE A 24 -6.89 9.81 -11.70
CA ILE A 24 -8.33 9.71 -11.98
C ILE A 24 -8.56 9.12 -13.38
N VAL A 25 -7.89 9.66 -14.40
CA VAL A 25 -8.06 9.23 -15.80
C VAL A 25 -7.78 7.74 -15.97
N VAL A 26 -6.70 7.23 -15.38
CA VAL A 26 -6.33 5.82 -15.52
C VAL A 26 -7.33 4.85 -14.92
N CYS A 27 -8.12 5.24 -13.92
CA CYS A 27 -9.22 4.41 -13.41
C CYS A 27 -10.29 4.15 -14.49
N PHE A 28 -10.48 5.08 -15.42
CA PHE A 28 -11.47 4.95 -16.50
C PHE A 28 -10.88 4.40 -17.80
N SER A 29 -9.56 4.52 -18.00
CA SER A 29 -8.91 4.16 -19.28
C SER A 29 -8.11 2.87 -19.25
N SER A 30 -7.79 2.34 -18.06
CA SER A 30 -6.98 1.12 -17.91
C SER A 30 -7.86 -0.05 -17.50
N ASP A 31 -7.64 -1.23 -18.06
CA ASP A 31 -8.24 -2.46 -17.53
C ASP A 31 -7.60 -2.86 -16.20
N LEU A 32 -8.25 -3.74 -15.44
CA LEU A 32 -7.63 -4.34 -14.27
C LEU A 32 -6.34 -5.07 -14.63
N GLY A 33 -5.40 -5.06 -13.70
CA GLY A 33 -4.16 -5.78 -13.87
C GLY A 33 -4.33 -7.27 -13.60
N LEU A 34 -3.35 -8.05 -14.06
CA LEU A 34 -3.33 -9.50 -13.87
C LEU A 34 -3.40 -9.88 -12.38
N ASP A 35 -2.62 -9.21 -11.53
CA ASP A 35 -2.59 -9.51 -10.09
C ASP A 35 -3.95 -9.29 -9.42
N THR A 36 -4.72 -8.31 -9.90
CA THR A 36 -6.08 -8.03 -9.46
C THR A 36 -7.06 -9.11 -9.95
N HIS A 37 -7.00 -9.49 -11.23
CA HIS A 37 -7.83 -10.56 -11.76
C HIS A 37 -7.59 -11.89 -11.04
N VAL A 38 -6.32 -12.21 -10.74
CA VAL A 38 -5.97 -13.41 -9.99
C VAL A 38 -6.50 -13.36 -8.56
N LYS A 39 -6.71 -12.19 -7.95
CA LYS A 39 -7.38 -12.07 -6.64
C LYS A 39 -8.89 -12.15 -6.72
N MET A 40 -9.47 -11.68 -7.81
CA MET A 40 -10.91 -11.75 -8.06
C MET A 40 -11.39 -13.16 -8.46
N ALA A 41 -10.47 -14.01 -8.94
CA ALA A 41 -10.76 -15.36 -9.40
C ALA A 41 -10.85 -16.40 -8.27
N VAL A 42 -10.67 -15.99 -7.01
CA VAL A 42 -10.76 -16.92 -5.88
C VAL A 42 -12.18 -17.41 -5.68
N ASP A 43 -12.30 -18.68 -5.29
CA ASP A 43 -13.57 -19.28 -4.89
C ASP A 43 -13.99 -18.88 -3.47
N ALA A 44 -15.08 -19.46 -2.98
CA ALA A 44 -15.62 -19.17 -1.65
C ALA A 44 -14.67 -19.58 -0.50
N ASP A 45 -13.78 -20.54 -0.75
CA ASP A 45 -12.80 -21.05 0.21
C ASP A 45 -11.44 -20.33 0.08
N GLY A 46 -11.32 -19.39 -0.86
CA GLY A 46 -10.12 -18.59 -1.12
C GLY A 46 -9.12 -19.23 -2.09
N GLY A 47 -9.49 -20.39 -2.67
CA GLY A 47 -8.68 -21.15 -3.61
C GLY A 47 -8.75 -20.62 -5.04
N LEU A 48 -7.70 -20.87 -5.83
CA LEU A 48 -7.69 -20.57 -7.26
C LEU A 48 -8.09 -21.81 -8.07
N PRO A 49 -8.85 -21.65 -9.17
CA PRO A 49 -9.33 -22.79 -9.95
C PRO A 49 -8.21 -23.55 -10.70
N TRP A 50 -7.00 -22.99 -10.74
CA TRP A 50 -5.82 -23.59 -11.35
C TRP A 50 -4.72 -23.95 -10.34
N GLY A 51 -5.00 -23.85 -9.04
CA GLY A 51 -4.08 -24.21 -7.96
C GLY A 51 -3.14 -23.10 -7.48
N ASP A 52 -2.24 -23.45 -6.56
CA ASP A 52 -1.28 -22.54 -5.94
C ASP A 52 -0.36 -21.85 -6.98
N LEU A 53 -0.08 -20.57 -6.72
CA LEU A 53 0.85 -19.76 -7.50
C LEU A 53 2.32 -20.00 -7.12
N ARG A 54 2.58 -20.67 -5.99
CA ARG A 54 3.92 -21.01 -5.50
C ARG A 54 4.09 -22.51 -5.26
N PRO A 55 3.88 -23.34 -6.30
CA PRO A 55 4.02 -24.79 -6.18
C PRO A 55 5.44 -25.17 -5.74
N GLU A 56 5.56 -26.24 -4.95
CA GLU A 56 6.86 -26.77 -4.52
C GLU A 56 7.77 -27.13 -5.71
N VAL A 57 7.16 -27.55 -6.82
CA VAL A 57 7.84 -27.87 -8.08
C VAL A 57 7.53 -26.80 -9.12
N ALA A 58 8.56 -26.07 -9.54
CA ALA A 58 8.42 -25.06 -10.58
C ALA A 58 7.90 -25.65 -11.90
N GLY A 59 6.92 -24.97 -12.51
CA GLY A 59 6.33 -25.37 -13.79
C GLY A 59 5.22 -26.41 -13.70
N VAL A 60 4.83 -26.83 -12.49
CA VAL A 60 3.69 -27.73 -12.26
C VAL A 60 2.55 -26.94 -11.60
N SER A 61 1.34 -27.07 -12.14
CA SER A 61 0.11 -26.53 -11.53
C SER A 61 -0.77 -27.69 -11.09
N ASP A 62 -1.22 -27.69 -9.84
CA ASP A 62 -2.15 -28.68 -9.30
C ASP A 62 -3.44 -27.99 -8.86
N SER A 63 -4.52 -28.18 -9.62
CA SER A 63 -5.83 -27.59 -9.30
C SER A 63 -6.47 -28.15 -8.03
N SER A 64 -5.95 -29.26 -7.49
CA SER A 64 -6.40 -29.81 -6.20
C SER A 64 -5.68 -29.20 -5.00
N ASP A 65 -4.59 -28.47 -5.23
CA ASP A 65 -3.88 -27.71 -4.22
C ASP A 65 -4.23 -26.21 -4.36
N ALA A 66 -5.20 -25.76 -3.56
CA ALA A 66 -5.61 -24.37 -3.54
C ALA A 66 -4.53 -23.40 -3.03
N GLY A 67 -3.52 -23.90 -2.31
CA GLY A 67 -2.54 -23.09 -1.59
C GLY A 67 -3.11 -22.30 -0.41
N GLU A 68 -2.24 -21.70 0.39
CA GLU A 68 -2.64 -20.73 1.41
C GLU A 68 -2.57 -19.31 0.84
N ARG A 69 -3.73 -18.66 0.68
CA ARG A 69 -3.80 -17.28 0.21
C ARG A 69 -4.70 -16.42 1.09
N THR A 70 -4.20 -15.23 1.39
CA THR A 70 -5.02 -14.15 1.93
C THR A 70 -5.45 -13.24 0.78
N VAL A 71 -6.75 -13.10 0.56
CA VAL A 71 -7.30 -12.09 -0.35
C VAL A 71 -7.98 -11.00 0.47
N LEU A 72 -7.62 -9.75 0.21
CA LEU A 72 -8.26 -8.62 0.89
C LEU A 72 -9.74 -8.53 0.48
N PRO A 73 -10.67 -8.26 1.40
CA PRO A 73 -12.12 -8.28 1.12
C PRO A 73 -12.56 -7.38 -0.04
N MET A 74 -11.82 -6.30 -0.30
CA MET A 74 -12.06 -5.37 -1.40
C MET A 74 -12.09 -6.02 -2.78
N TYR A 75 -11.38 -7.13 -2.98
CA TYR A 75 -11.30 -7.82 -4.26
C TYR A 75 -12.53 -8.69 -4.57
N SER A 76 -13.47 -8.82 -3.62
CA SER A 76 -14.80 -9.38 -3.87
C SER A 76 -15.75 -8.39 -4.56
N GLY A 77 -15.37 -7.12 -4.68
CA GLY A 77 -16.16 -6.06 -5.28
C GLY A 77 -16.10 -6.03 -6.82
N SER A 78 -16.89 -5.14 -7.41
CA SER A 78 -16.79 -4.84 -8.85
C SER A 78 -15.48 -4.13 -9.18
N GLU A 79 -15.06 -4.19 -10.44
CA GLU A 79 -13.89 -3.44 -10.93
C GLU A 79 -13.96 -1.95 -10.55
N ALA A 80 -15.12 -1.33 -10.73
CA ALA A 80 -15.33 0.06 -10.36
C ALA A 80 -15.08 0.31 -8.87
N SER A 81 -15.54 -0.60 -8.00
CA SER A 81 -15.33 -0.48 -6.55
C SER A 81 -13.87 -0.64 -6.14
N ILE A 82 -13.14 -1.57 -6.77
CA ILE A 82 -11.71 -1.80 -6.51
C ILE A 82 -10.90 -0.55 -6.88
N LYS A 83 -11.14 -0.01 -8.08
CA LYS A 83 -10.47 1.20 -8.56
C LYS A 83 -10.83 2.43 -7.75
N ALA A 84 -12.10 2.59 -7.38
CA ALA A 84 -12.54 3.69 -6.52
C ALA A 84 -11.84 3.64 -5.16
N PHE A 85 -11.73 2.45 -4.57
CA PHE A 85 -11.02 2.29 -3.30
C PHE A 85 -9.52 2.53 -3.44
N ALA A 86 -8.88 2.04 -4.50
CA ALA A 86 -7.48 2.35 -4.83
C ALA A 86 -7.25 3.87 -4.92
N LEU A 87 -8.14 4.59 -5.60
CA LEU A 87 -8.06 6.03 -5.76
C LEU A 87 -8.24 6.79 -4.44
N VAL A 88 -9.18 6.36 -3.58
CA VAL A 88 -9.38 6.94 -2.25
C VAL A 88 -8.14 6.77 -1.38
N VAL A 89 -7.55 5.58 -1.36
CA VAL A 89 -6.31 5.30 -0.61
C VAL A 89 -5.15 6.12 -1.17
N PHE A 90 -5.04 6.24 -2.50
CA PHE A 90 -4.04 7.07 -3.13
C PHE A 90 -4.18 8.55 -2.72
N PHE A 91 -5.41 9.11 -2.71
CA PHE A 91 -5.64 10.47 -2.24
C PHE A 91 -5.31 10.63 -0.76
N ALA A 92 -5.60 9.63 0.08
CA ALA A 92 -5.20 9.63 1.48
C ALA A 92 -3.66 9.64 1.61
N LEU A 93 -2.94 8.86 0.80
CA LEU A 93 -1.47 8.85 0.76
C LEU A 93 -0.90 10.21 0.30
N VAL A 94 -1.43 10.79 -0.78
CA VAL A 94 -1.00 12.11 -1.26
C VAL A 94 -1.28 13.18 -0.21
N GLY A 95 -2.46 13.18 0.41
CA GLY A 95 -2.84 14.09 1.48
C GLY A 95 -1.94 13.95 2.71
N TYR A 96 -1.61 12.70 3.08
CA TYR A 96 -0.65 12.38 4.13
C TYR A 96 0.72 13.00 3.85
N VAL A 97 1.28 12.76 2.66
CA VAL A 97 2.60 13.26 2.26
C VAL A 97 2.61 14.79 2.15
N HIS A 98 1.55 15.36 1.61
CA HIS A 98 1.38 16.81 1.52
C HIS A 98 1.38 17.47 2.91
N ARG A 99 0.69 16.86 3.88
CA ARG A 99 0.59 17.37 5.26
C ARG A 99 1.90 17.25 6.03
N THR A 100 2.66 16.17 5.81
CA THR A 100 3.81 15.78 6.64
C THR A 100 5.16 16.19 6.07
N ILE A 101 5.33 16.08 4.74
CA ILE A 101 6.60 16.35 4.05
C ILE A 101 6.50 17.64 3.22
N GLY A 102 5.35 17.87 2.58
CA GLY A 102 5.07 19.11 1.84
C GLY A 102 4.64 18.89 0.38
N GLU A 103 4.27 19.99 -0.27
CA GLU A 103 3.64 20.01 -1.59
C GLU A 103 4.52 19.39 -2.69
N ARG A 104 5.82 19.69 -2.70
CA ARG A 104 6.74 19.19 -3.74
C ARG A 104 6.83 17.67 -3.73
N SER A 105 6.96 17.06 -2.54
CA SER A 105 7.00 15.61 -2.39
C SER A 105 5.67 14.95 -2.76
N ALA A 106 4.56 15.58 -2.40
CA ALA A 106 3.23 15.13 -2.80
C ALA A 106 3.04 15.16 -4.32
N ALA A 107 3.51 16.23 -4.99
CA ALA A 107 3.46 16.35 -6.44
C ALA A 107 4.27 15.24 -7.11
N ILE A 108 5.52 15.03 -6.69
CA ILE A 108 6.39 13.97 -7.22
C ILE A 108 5.76 12.59 -7.04
N LEU A 109 5.26 12.29 -5.82
CA LEU A 109 4.61 11.02 -5.54
C LEU A 109 3.37 10.83 -6.43
N SER A 110 2.56 11.88 -6.60
CA SER A 110 1.33 11.79 -7.40
C SER A 110 1.59 11.57 -8.89
N LEU A 111 2.73 12.05 -9.40
CA LEU A 111 3.17 11.90 -10.78
C LEU A 111 3.95 10.59 -11.02
N SER A 112 4.22 9.80 -9.98
CA SER A 112 4.96 8.55 -10.11
C SER A 112 4.24 7.58 -11.05
N PRO A 113 4.92 7.10 -12.12
CA PRO A 113 4.34 6.11 -13.03
C PRO A 113 3.91 4.83 -12.30
N ALA A 114 4.61 4.45 -11.23
CA ALA A 114 4.28 3.27 -10.45
C ALA A 114 2.92 3.42 -9.75
N PHE A 115 2.61 4.60 -9.19
CA PHE A 115 1.31 4.84 -8.57
C PHE A 115 0.20 4.97 -9.60
N ILE A 116 0.44 5.71 -10.70
CA ILE A 116 -0.51 5.81 -11.81
C ILE A 116 -0.89 4.42 -12.33
N PHE A 117 0.10 3.55 -12.54
CA PHE A 117 -0.12 2.19 -12.97
C PHE A 117 -0.85 1.35 -11.91
N SER A 118 -0.39 1.38 -10.66
CA SER A 118 -0.96 0.58 -9.57
C SER A 118 -2.42 0.96 -9.28
N VAL A 119 -2.75 2.26 -9.26
CA VAL A 119 -4.13 2.77 -9.08
C VAL A 119 -5.01 2.35 -10.26
N GLY A 120 -4.55 2.56 -11.50
CA GLY A 120 -5.32 2.21 -12.69
C GLY A 120 -5.59 0.71 -12.81
N ARG A 121 -4.65 -0.14 -12.40
CA ARG A 121 -4.76 -1.60 -12.43
C ARG A 121 -5.45 -2.22 -11.21
N GLY A 122 -5.75 -1.42 -10.17
CA GLY A 122 -6.37 -1.88 -8.93
C GLY A 122 -5.44 -2.75 -8.05
N TYR A 123 -4.12 -2.54 -8.14
CA TYR A 123 -3.17 -3.34 -7.38
C TYR A 123 -3.04 -2.90 -5.92
N GLU A 124 -2.46 -3.78 -5.12
CA GLU A 124 -2.35 -3.59 -3.67
C GLU A 124 -1.23 -2.65 -3.25
N GLU A 125 -0.27 -2.35 -4.14
CA GLU A 125 0.89 -1.55 -3.77
C GLU A 125 0.50 -0.14 -3.30
N VAL A 126 -0.64 0.41 -3.75
CA VAL A 126 -1.19 1.67 -3.21
C VAL A 126 -1.57 1.53 -1.73
N TYR A 127 -2.19 0.41 -1.35
CA TYR A 127 -2.57 0.14 0.04
C TYR A 127 -1.34 -0.07 0.91
N PHE A 128 -0.34 -0.79 0.42
CA PHE A 128 0.90 -1.00 1.14
C PHE A 128 1.72 0.27 1.28
N ALA A 129 1.72 1.13 0.26
CA ALA A 129 2.39 2.42 0.35
C ALA A 129 1.78 3.29 1.45
N LEU A 130 0.44 3.32 1.57
CA LEU A 130 -0.22 4.02 2.68
C LEU A 130 0.07 3.37 4.03
N ALA A 131 -0.07 2.05 4.14
CA ALA A 131 0.21 1.31 5.38
C ALA A 131 1.66 1.54 5.85
N PHE A 132 2.62 1.50 4.92
CA PHE A 132 4.03 1.78 5.18
C PHE A 132 4.25 3.23 5.61
N ALA A 133 3.65 4.20 4.92
CA ALA A 133 3.76 5.61 5.27
C ALA A 133 3.23 5.89 6.69
N VAL A 134 2.07 5.33 7.03
CA VAL A 134 1.48 5.45 8.37
C VAL A 134 2.35 4.76 9.42
N ALA A 135 2.80 3.54 9.16
CA ALA A 135 3.70 2.81 10.08
C ALA A 135 5.00 3.57 10.32
N PHE A 136 5.59 4.17 9.28
CA PHE A 136 6.77 5.00 9.41
C PHE A 136 6.53 6.23 10.28
N GLY A 137 5.39 6.92 10.09
CA GLY A 137 5.03 8.06 10.93
C GLY A 137 4.83 7.67 12.40
N LEU A 138 4.23 6.50 12.66
CA LEU A 138 4.06 5.94 14.01
C LEU A 138 5.39 5.56 14.65
N PHE A 139 6.31 4.96 13.89
CA PHE A 139 7.64 4.63 14.37
C PHE A 139 8.48 5.87 14.66
N THR A 140 8.34 6.93 13.88
CA THR A 140 9.13 8.15 14.06
C THR A 140 8.54 9.12 15.10
N GLY A 141 7.31 8.88 15.56
CA GLY A 141 6.61 9.78 16.48
C GLY A 141 6.26 11.12 15.84
N LEU A 142 6.03 11.13 14.51
CA LEU A 142 5.91 12.34 13.69
C LEU A 142 4.80 13.28 14.16
N TRP A 143 3.74 12.75 14.78
CA TRP A 143 2.60 13.54 15.26
C TRP A 143 2.59 13.81 16.76
N SER A 144 3.16 12.91 17.56
CA SER A 144 3.07 12.99 19.01
C SER A 144 4.10 12.10 19.67
N SER A 145 4.72 12.61 20.73
CA SER A 145 5.60 11.83 21.61
C SER A 145 4.83 11.06 22.69
N ASN A 146 3.51 11.24 22.82
CA ASN A 146 2.72 10.52 23.82
C ASN A 146 2.48 9.07 23.42
N MET A 147 2.58 8.17 24.40
CA MET A 147 2.33 6.73 24.22
C MET A 147 3.18 6.08 23.13
N ARG A 148 4.48 6.43 23.05
CA ARG A 148 5.40 5.92 22.00
C ARG A 148 5.39 4.40 21.86
N LEU A 149 5.34 3.68 22.98
CA LEU A 149 5.27 2.21 22.94
C LEU A 149 4.06 1.73 22.13
N LEU A 150 2.87 2.28 22.40
CA LEU A 150 1.66 1.91 21.69
C LEU A 150 1.74 2.30 20.21
N GLN A 151 2.26 3.50 19.89
CA GLN A 151 2.44 3.92 18.49
C GLN A 151 3.34 2.94 17.73
N ASN A 152 4.49 2.57 18.31
CA ASN A 152 5.41 1.63 17.68
C ASN A 152 4.77 0.24 17.53
N LEU A 153 4.03 -0.26 18.52
CA LEU A 153 3.30 -1.53 18.40
C LEU A 153 2.28 -1.51 17.27
N ILE A 154 1.49 -0.44 17.16
CA ILE A 154 0.54 -0.28 16.04
C ILE A 154 1.29 -0.20 14.71
N GLY A 155 2.39 0.56 14.63
CA GLY A 155 3.22 0.68 13.43
C GLY A 155 3.79 -0.68 12.98
N GLY A 156 4.27 -1.49 13.92
CA GLY A 156 4.74 -2.85 13.66
C GLY A 156 3.64 -3.76 13.11
N CYS A 157 2.44 -3.73 13.70
CA CYS A 157 1.30 -4.45 13.18
C CYS A 157 0.90 -3.97 11.77
N MET A 158 0.90 -2.66 11.51
CA MET A 158 0.59 -2.10 10.18
C MET A 158 1.58 -2.55 9.11
N LEU A 159 2.89 -2.62 9.42
CA LEU A 159 3.87 -3.18 8.49
C LEU A 159 3.62 -4.67 8.22
N MET A 160 3.27 -5.43 9.24
CA MET A 160 3.01 -6.87 9.09
C MET A 160 1.74 -7.19 8.31
N LEU A 161 0.84 -6.23 8.08
CA LEU A 161 -0.29 -6.41 7.16
C LEU A 161 0.17 -6.63 5.71
N ILE A 162 1.36 -6.14 5.33
CA ILE A 162 1.91 -6.30 3.97
C ILE A 162 2.22 -7.78 3.69
N PRO A 163 3.11 -8.47 4.44
CA PRO A 163 3.37 -9.89 4.22
C PRO A 163 2.11 -10.75 4.44
N TYR A 164 1.20 -10.35 5.33
CA TYR A 164 -0.08 -11.03 5.53
C TYR A 164 -0.94 -11.04 4.26
N SER A 165 -1.14 -9.87 3.65
CA SER A 165 -1.90 -9.76 2.40
C SER A 165 -1.26 -10.50 1.23
N LYS A 166 0.07 -10.65 1.23
CA LYS A 166 0.81 -11.42 0.22
C LYS A 166 0.86 -12.93 0.51
N GLY A 167 0.13 -13.41 1.53
CA GLY A 167 0.11 -14.82 1.93
C GLY A 167 1.43 -15.34 2.49
N MET A 168 2.32 -14.46 2.96
CA MET A 168 3.62 -14.84 3.51
C MET A 168 3.60 -15.06 5.03
N SER A 169 2.50 -14.72 5.69
CA SER A 169 2.38 -14.78 7.14
C SER A 169 0.93 -14.99 7.54
N GLY A 170 0.67 -15.82 8.55
CA GLY A 170 -0.67 -15.99 9.13
C GLY A 170 -1.03 -14.89 10.14
N PRO A 171 -2.30 -14.82 10.61
CA PRO A 171 -2.75 -13.80 11.56
C PRO A 171 -1.96 -13.77 12.88
N SER A 172 -1.57 -14.93 13.40
CA SER A 172 -0.75 -15.04 14.61
C SER A 172 0.65 -14.45 14.43
N SER A 173 1.24 -14.65 13.25
CA SER A 173 2.53 -14.08 12.86
C SER A 173 2.46 -12.55 12.78
N VAL A 174 1.35 -11.98 12.31
CA VAL A 174 1.15 -10.53 12.27
C VAL A 174 1.26 -9.92 13.66
N LEU A 175 0.58 -10.51 14.64
CA LEU A 175 0.62 -10.02 16.03
C LEU A 175 1.99 -10.20 16.66
N LEU A 176 2.60 -11.38 16.50
CA LEU A 176 3.89 -11.70 17.12
C LEU A 176 5.02 -10.84 16.54
N TYR A 177 5.19 -10.87 15.22
CA TYR A 177 6.26 -10.10 14.57
C TYR A 177 5.94 -8.61 14.53
N GLY A 178 4.67 -8.21 14.52
CA GLY A 178 4.26 -6.82 14.67
C GLY A 178 4.64 -6.26 16.04
N ALA A 179 4.38 -7.02 17.11
CA ALA A 179 4.81 -6.65 18.46
C ALA A 179 6.34 -6.60 18.58
N LEU A 180 7.06 -7.55 17.98
CA LEU A 180 8.52 -7.56 17.94
C LEU A 180 9.07 -6.30 17.23
N LEU A 181 8.57 -5.98 16.04
CA LEU A 181 8.95 -4.76 15.30
C LEU A 181 8.65 -3.50 16.11
N GLY A 182 7.49 -3.44 16.78
CA GLY A 182 7.14 -2.33 17.66
C GLY A 182 8.06 -2.20 18.87
N ALA A 183 8.44 -3.31 19.49
CA ALA A 183 9.40 -3.31 20.59
C ALA A 183 10.80 -2.82 20.14
N ILE A 184 11.24 -3.24 18.95
CA ILE A 184 12.50 -2.76 18.34
C ILE A 184 12.44 -1.25 18.09
N GLY A 185 11.36 -0.76 17.48
CA GLY A 185 11.16 0.67 17.23
C GLY A 185 11.16 1.50 18.52
N TYR A 186 10.49 1.03 19.56
CA TYR A 186 10.50 1.68 20.87
C TYR A 186 11.89 1.68 21.53
N ALA A 187 12.59 0.54 21.48
CA ALA A 187 13.94 0.42 22.01
C ALA A 187 14.93 1.35 21.30
N TRP A 188 14.81 1.47 19.98
CA TRP A 188 15.61 2.40 19.18
C TRP A 188 15.44 3.86 19.65
N HIS A 189 14.19 4.31 19.86
CA HIS A 189 13.93 5.64 20.40
C HIS A 189 14.50 5.83 21.80
N SER A 190 14.34 4.84 22.66
CA SER A 190 14.87 4.89 24.04
C SER A 190 16.39 4.97 24.09
N LEU A 191 17.09 4.46 23.06
CA LEU A 191 18.54 4.58 22.91
C LEU A 191 18.96 5.97 22.40
N GLN A 192 18.16 6.62 21.57
CA GLN A 192 18.47 7.95 21.04
C GLN A 192 18.23 9.08 22.05
N GLU A 193 17.37 8.86 23.04
CA GLU A 193 17.09 9.84 24.10
C GLU A 193 18.10 9.81 25.27
N ARG A 194 19.07 8.88 25.23
CA ARG A 194 20.18 8.80 26.19
C ARG A 194 21.43 9.47 25.65
#